data_AF-A0AAV0U4P7-F1
#
_entry.id   AF-A0AAV0U4P7-F1
#
_cell.length_a   1.000
_cell.length_b   1.000
_cell.length_c   1.000
_cell.angle_alpha   90.00
_cell.angle_beta   90.00
_cell.angle_gamma   90.00
#
_symmetry.space_group_name_H-M   'P 1'
#
loop_
_entity.id
_entity.type
_entity.pdbx_description
1 polymer ?
#
loop_
_entity_poly.entity_id
_entity_poly.type
_entity_poly.pdbx_seq_one_letter_code
_entity_poly.pdbx_strand_id
1 'polypeptide(L)'
;MSENEPASSGDKSACPKEPTTKKSSSFLLPILSAGAVVALAIGYAKYANVLLNTGGLQSLDDYVSMFGAKPGLVDSSTENVPSKYVTDMVAIQVRHLVSELKCNDSDYSASTLFEGKVFPITEPMEAEDPMDDDRVFFMLNGANDGVYVSWNGQFDCLGQAAEVAAAWLGADRDLMVNGVRLYSQMGWPVRDTKELGDTKNIVHVLLDFQLWQWPGIKKGYKYVLEDGVTLTTMGISPKVFDVEHFFTQEEADKVIEIGSLTLNRSMVDGGNTSQIVSESRTSHTAFLPDSLFTRDFQKRSALVGRLPSPSFVERVQLVRYAAGEFYRQHFDTFHSREVLPEGADSYEFEDYVVWTKWAAEKLRDLDQSKVPEKFRVGGPLFPNADDPIVFPNALLETFHEYMNTSNRFNALFDTSYDEWIRLNLDRSAEKMMEILLEPKQRPSYLPSIVKTWEEKLGLGELHYTFPKHDTNSVTHFFYWVRWAKERVSFLGDKVPADARPDGGLYPRFTLKFQKMLTGFYP
;
A
#
# COMPACT_ATOMS: atom_id res chain seq x y z
N MET A 1 59.74 -1.39 -11.45
CA MET A 1 59.95 -0.91 -12.84
C MET A 1 58.98 0.24 -13.01
N SER A 2 59.34 1.47 -12.61
CA SER A 2 60.05 2.47 -13.45
C SER A 2 59.38 2.57 -14.83
N GLU A 3 58.89 3.70 -15.32
CA GLU A 3 59.27 5.09 -15.06
C GLU A 3 58.41 6.01 -15.98
N ASN A 4 58.41 7.31 -15.65
CA ASN A 4 58.35 8.47 -16.56
C ASN A 4 57.01 8.95 -17.19
N GLU A 5 56.53 10.06 -16.62
CA GLU A 5 56.12 11.29 -17.35
C GLU A 5 57.34 11.92 -18.08
N PRO A 6 57.22 12.80 -19.11
CA PRO A 6 56.55 14.11 -18.94
C PRO A 6 55.97 14.87 -20.18
N ALA A 7 55.11 15.85 -19.84
CA ALA A 7 55.04 17.26 -20.26
C ALA A 7 54.68 17.77 -21.70
N SER A 8 53.83 18.83 -21.67
CA SER A 8 53.90 20.12 -22.43
C SER A 8 53.39 20.10 -23.89
N SER A 9 52.66 21.08 -24.47
CA SER A 9 52.29 22.48 -24.16
C SER A 9 51.41 23.03 -25.31
N GLY A 10 50.69 24.13 -25.06
CA GLY A 10 50.32 25.14 -26.09
C GLY A 10 48.82 25.18 -26.44
N ASP A 11 48.01 26.25 -26.41
CA ASP A 11 47.97 27.67 -25.99
C ASP A 11 47.11 28.42 -27.05
N LYS A 12 46.26 29.37 -26.58
CA LYS A 12 45.54 30.47 -27.30
C LYS A 12 44.29 30.14 -28.16
N SER A 13 43.10 30.68 -27.83
CA SER A 13 42.56 32.05 -28.11
C SER A 13 41.53 31.95 -29.26
N ALA A 14 40.41 32.67 -29.42
CA ALA A 14 39.88 33.91 -28.88
C ALA A 14 38.34 33.91 -29.07
N CYS A 15 37.65 34.71 -28.27
CA CYS A 15 36.27 35.15 -28.51
C CYS A 15 36.22 36.24 -29.61
N PRO A 16 35.08 36.45 -30.29
CA PRO A 16 34.61 37.82 -30.45
C PRO A 16 33.08 38.02 -30.31
N LYS A 17 32.74 38.85 -29.31
CA LYS A 17 31.82 40.01 -29.25
C LYS A 17 30.63 40.14 -30.22
N GLU A 18 29.48 40.48 -29.62
CA GLU A 18 28.29 41.15 -30.17
C GLU A 18 28.58 42.45 -30.94
N PRO A 19 27.56 43.03 -31.62
CA PRO A 19 26.97 44.24 -31.02
C PRO A 19 25.45 44.50 -31.28
N THR A 20 24.75 44.98 -30.23
CA THR A 20 23.82 46.17 -30.15
C THR A 20 22.66 46.34 -31.17
N THR A 21 21.43 46.82 -30.86
CA THR A 21 21.00 47.91 -29.97
C THR A 21 19.46 48.05 -29.92
N LYS A 22 18.92 48.33 -28.71
CA LYS A 22 17.82 49.24 -28.30
C LYS A 22 16.56 49.43 -29.17
N LYS A 23 15.39 49.33 -28.51
CA LYS A 23 14.43 50.44 -28.32
C LYS A 23 13.51 50.21 -27.11
N SER A 24 13.18 51.31 -26.44
CA SER A 24 12.40 51.40 -25.21
C SER A 24 10.90 51.52 -25.48
N SER A 25 10.05 51.06 -24.56
CA SER A 25 8.91 51.85 -24.09
C SER A 25 8.33 51.28 -22.79
N SER A 26 7.85 52.21 -21.99
CA SER A 26 7.36 52.15 -20.61
C SER A 26 6.07 51.35 -20.39
N PHE A 27 5.98 50.80 -19.17
CA PHE A 27 4.81 50.67 -18.27
C PHE A 27 3.41 50.56 -18.89
N LEU A 28 2.74 49.44 -18.60
CA LEU A 28 1.49 49.38 -17.83
C LEU A 28 1.19 47.90 -17.49
N LEU A 29 1.06 47.61 -16.19
CA LEU A 29 0.51 46.34 -15.70
C LEU A 29 -0.91 46.16 -16.25
N PRO A 30 -1.33 44.90 -16.47
CA PRO A 30 -2.56 44.46 -15.88
C PRO A 30 -2.26 43.37 -14.86
N ILE A 31 -2.67 43.64 -13.63
CA ILE A 31 -2.90 42.65 -12.59
C ILE A 31 -3.94 41.68 -13.15
N LEU A 32 -3.50 40.56 -13.72
CA LEU A 32 -4.36 39.41 -13.94
C LEU A 32 -4.36 38.60 -12.65
N SER A 33 -5.35 38.94 -11.83
CA SER A 33 -5.76 38.23 -10.63
C SER A 33 -5.80 36.72 -10.82
N ALA A 34 -5.41 35.99 -9.78
CA ALA A 34 -5.45 34.53 -9.59
C ALA A 34 -6.81 33.83 -9.86
N GLY A 35 -7.81 34.51 -10.40
CA GLY A 35 -9.12 33.96 -10.78
C GLY A 35 -9.14 33.24 -12.14
N ALA A 36 -8.16 33.43 -13.02
CA ALA A 36 -8.18 32.82 -14.36
C ALA A 36 -7.74 31.34 -14.37
N VAL A 37 -6.93 30.91 -13.40
CA VAL A 37 -6.49 29.50 -13.27
C VAL A 37 -7.61 28.63 -12.70
N VAL A 38 -8.47 29.19 -11.84
CA VAL A 38 -9.66 28.50 -11.29
C VAL A 38 -10.75 28.30 -12.36
N ALA A 39 -10.89 29.24 -13.30
CA ALA A 39 -11.86 29.11 -14.40
C ALA A 39 -11.49 28.01 -15.41
N LEU A 40 -10.20 27.71 -15.59
CA LEU A 40 -9.74 26.61 -16.44
C LEU A 40 -9.93 25.23 -15.77
N ALA A 41 -9.81 25.15 -14.43
CA ALA A 41 -10.11 23.93 -13.68
C ALA A 41 -11.61 23.58 -13.70
N ILE A 42 -12.50 24.58 -13.63
CA ILE A 42 -13.96 24.39 -13.78
C ILE A 42 -14.33 24.04 -15.24
N GLY A 43 -13.57 24.52 -16.22
CA GLY A 43 -13.77 24.23 -17.64
C GLY A 43 -13.45 22.78 -18.03
N TYR A 44 -12.41 22.17 -17.43
CA TYR A 44 -12.06 20.77 -17.70
C TYR A 44 -13.01 19.75 -17.02
N ALA A 45 -13.65 20.14 -15.92
CA ALA A 45 -14.68 19.33 -15.25
C ALA A 45 -15.96 19.14 -16.09
N LYS A 46 -16.14 19.87 -17.20
CA LYS A 46 -17.25 19.63 -18.15
C LYS A 46 -16.95 18.55 -19.20
N TYR A 47 -15.70 18.09 -19.33
CA TYR A 47 -15.31 17.07 -20.32
C TYR A 47 -15.14 15.67 -19.73
N ALA A 48 -15.09 15.56 -18.40
CA ALA A 48 -15.25 14.30 -17.68
C ALA A 48 -16.59 14.37 -16.93
N ASN A 49 -17.51 13.47 -17.22
CA ASN A 49 -18.87 13.45 -16.66
C ASN A 49 -18.88 12.98 -15.18
N VAL A 50 -18.01 13.56 -14.35
CA VAL A 50 -17.83 13.22 -12.93
C VAL A 50 -18.26 14.43 -12.10
N LEU A 51 -19.46 14.34 -11.53
CA LEU A 51 -19.98 15.31 -10.59
C LEU A 51 -19.15 15.24 -9.29
N LEU A 52 -18.34 16.27 -9.00
CA LEU A 52 -17.73 16.43 -7.68
C LEU A 52 -18.85 16.70 -6.66
N ASN A 53 -19.21 15.71 -5.86
CA ASN A 53 -20.26 15.82 -4.85
C ASN A 53 -19.72 16.54 -3.61
N THR A 54 -20.27 17.72 -3.31
CA THR A 54 -19.78 18.67 -2.27
C THR A 54 -20.25 18.32 -0.84
N GLY A 55 -20.58 17.05 -0.57
CA GLY A 55 -21.24 16.62 0.67
C GLY A 55 -20.29 16.27 1.84
N GLY A 56 -19.03 15.93 1.57
CA GLY A 56 -18.04 15.52 2.59
C GLY A 56 -17.28 16.69 3.24
N LEU A 57 -17.74 17.93 3.03
CA LEU A 57 -16.91 19.12 3.21
C LEU A 57 -16.32 19.26 4.62
N GLN A 58 -16.98 18.84 5.71
CA GLN A 58 -16.41 19.02 7.05
C GLN A 58 -15.22 18.08 7.34
N SER A 59 -15.29 16.80 6.98
CA SER A 59 -14.15 15.89 7.19
C SER A 59 -13.06 16.05 6.14
N LEU A 60 -13.46 16.41 4.92
CA LEU A 60 -12.55 16.77 3.85
C LEU A 60 -11.85 18.09 4.18
N ASP A 61 -12.54 19.10 4.72
CA ASP A 61 -11.96 20.37 5.17
C ASP A 61 -11.02 20.15 6.35
N ASP A 62 -11.36 19.31 7.33
CA ASP A 62 -10.45 19.00 8.44
C ASP A 62 -9.17 18.29 7.94
N TYR A 63 -9.31 17.39 6.96
CA TYR A 63 -8.17 16.67 6.37
C TYR A 63 -7.33 17.53 5.41
N VAL A 64 -7.98 18.31 4.55
CA VAL A 64 -7.34 19.30 3.67
C VAL A 64 -6.72 20.41 4.51
N SER A 65 -7.30 20.76 5.66
CA SER A 65 -6.67 21.68 6.62
C SER A 65 -5.49 21.05 7.35
N MET A 66 -5.53 19.74 7.66
CA MET A 66 -4.40 19.01 8.25
C MET A 66 -3.26 18.71 7.26
N PHE A 67 -3.57 18.40 6.00
CA PHE A 67 -2.62 17.81 5.05
C PHE A 67 -2.64 18.43 3.65
N GLY A 68 -3.67 19.21 3.33
CA GLY A 68 -3.84 19.87 2.03
C GLY A 68 -2.98 21.11 1.94
N ALA A 69 -1.75 20.93 1.49
CA ALA A 69 -0.94 22.03 1.03
C ALA A 69 -1.12 22.20 -0.48
N LYS A 70 -1.44 23.43 -0.91
CA LYS A 70 -1.61 23.73 -2.34
C LYS A 70 -0.24 23.81 -3.01
N PRO A 71 -0.07 23.27 -4.23
CA PRO A 71 1.17 23.41 -4.99
C PRO A 71 1.57 24.89 -5.09
N GLY A 72 2.85 25.17 -4.80
CA GLY A 72 3.34 26.53 -4.73
C GLY A 72 4.63 26.63 -3.93
N LEU A 73 5.46 27.61 -4.27
CA LEU A 73 6.77 27.76 -3.61
C LEU A 73 6.58 28.24 -2.17
N VAL A 74 6.84 27.34 -1.21
CA VAL A 74 6.92 27.65 0.23
C VAL A 74 8.37 27.91 0.61
N ASP A 75 8.58 28.56 1.77
CA ASP A 75 9.92 28.84 2.29
C ASP A 75 10.78 27.57 2.42
N SER A 76 11.93 27.60 1.74
CA SER A 76 12.93 26.54 1.75
C SER A 76 14.02 26.76 2.80
N SER A 77 13.95 27.85 3.57
CA SER A 77 14.86 28.12 4.66
C SER A 77 14.86 26.98 5.67
N THR A 78 16.05 26.66 6.18
CA THR A 78 16.24 25.73 7.29
C THR A 78 16.27 26.46 8.63
N GLU A 79 16.27 27.80 8.60
CA GLU A 79 16.26 28.64 9.80
C GLU A 79 14.85 28.73 10.38
N ASN A 80 14.76 28.66 11.71
CA ASN A 80 13.50 28.82 12.46
C ASN A 80 12.39 27.82 12.09
N VAL A 81 12.73 26.69 11.47
CA VAL A 81 11.77 25.61 11.18
C VAL A 81 11.31 25.00 12.52
N PRO A 82 10.02 25.07 12.88
CA PRO A 82 9.53 24.52 14.14
C PRO A 82 9.81 23.02 14.24
N SER A 83 9.97 22.48 15.44
CA SER A 83 10.06 21.03 15.63
C SER A 83 8.83 20.35 15.02
N LYS A 84 9.02 19.27 14.26
CA LYS A 84 7.90 18.49 13.69
C LYS A 84 6.92 17.94 14.74
N TYR A 85 7.33 17.92 16.01
CA TYR A 85 6.52 17.48 17.15
C TYR A 85 5.62 18.58 17.73
N VAL A 86 5.83 19.85 17.36
CA VAL A 86 4.89 20.95 17.68
C VAL A 86 3.99 21.30 16.48
N THR A 87 4.07 20.52 15.40
CA THR A 87 3.24 20.66 14.21
C THR A 87 2.45 19.37 13.96
N ASP A 88 1.56 19.41 12.98
CA ASP A 88 0.76 18.28 12.50
C ASP A 88 1.56 17.17 11.79
N MET A 89 2.87 17.33 11.60
CA MET A 89 3.71 16.38 10.86
C MET A 89 3.74 14.98 11.46
N VAL A 90 3.59 14.86 12.77
CA VAL A 90 3.58 13.57 13.49
C VAL A 90 2.20 13.12 13.90
N ALA A 91 1.17 13.94 13.63
CA ALA A 91 -0.22 13.58 13.89
C ALA A 91 -0.59 12.35 13.09
N ILE A 92 -1.33 11.44 13.70
CA ILE A 92 -1.80 10.21 13.07
C ILE A 92 -3.33 10.23 13.07
N GLN A 93 -3.92 9.87 11.93
CA GLN A 93 -5.36 9.72 11.82
C GLN A 93 -5.83 8.58 12.72
N VAL A 94 -6.93 8.85 13.42
CA VAL A 94 -7.58 7.87 14.27
C VAL A 94 -8.37 6.91 13.40
N ARG A 95 -8.28 5.62 13.72
CA ARG A 95 -9.06 4.59 13.06
C ARG A 95 -10.49 4.56 13.58
N HIS A 96 -11.44 4.28 12.69
CA HIS A 96 -12.85 4.14 13.03
C HIS A 96 -13.27 2.69 12.79
N LEU A 97 -13.52 1.96 13.88
CA LEU A 97 -13.92 0.56 13.82
C LEU A 97 -15.44 0.49 13.69
N VAL A 98 -15.94 -0.18 12.66
CA VAL A 98 -17.38 -0.46 12.52
C VAL A 98 -17.81 -1.68 13.33
N SER A 99 -16.85 -2.55 13.73
CA SER A 99 -17.09 -3.67 14.65
C SER A 99 -17.47 -3.25 16.07
N GLU A 100 -17.18 -2.00 16.47
CA GLU A 100 -17.58 -1.48 17.79
C GLU A 100 -19.05 -1.03 17.83
N LEU A 101 -19.70 -0.93 16.66
CA LEU A 101 -21.10 -0.55 16.55
C LEU A 101 -22.00 -1.69 17.02
N LYS A 102 -23.07 -1.33 17.75
CA LYS A 102 -24.03 -2.30 18.28
C LYS A 102 -25.29 -2.29 17.42
N CYS A 103 -25.44 -3.33 16.61
CA CYS A 103 -26.69 -3.56 15.89
C CYS A 103 -27.83 -3.80 16.89
N ASN A 104 -28.82 -2.91 16.88
CA ASN A 104 -29.99 -3.00 17.77
C ASN A 104 -31.17 -3.77 17.14
N ASP A 105 -31.01 -4.24 15.90
CA ASP A 105 -31.98 -5.06 15.20
C ASP A 105 -31.66 -6.54 15.43
N SER A 106 -32.48 -7.21 16.25
CA SER A 106 -32.28 -8.62 16.59
C SER A 106 -32.70 -9.59 15.48
N ASP A 107 -33.50 -9.12 14.53
CA ASP A 107 -34.03 -9.96 13.44
C ASP A 107 -33.13 -9.93 12.21
N TYR A 108 -32.22 -8.94 12.15
CA TYR A 108 -31.24 -8.82 11.10
C TYR A 108 -30.06 -9.80 11.29
N SER A 109 -29.72 -10.47 10.19
CA SER A 109 -28.49 -11.25 10.08
C SER A 109 -27.89 -11.00 8.69
N ALA A 110 -26.63 -10.60 8.67
CA ALA A 110 -25.90 -10.38 7.43
C ALA A 110 -25.61 -11.71 6.72
N SER A 111 -25.83 -11.75 5.41
CA SER A 111 -25.55 -12.91 4.57
C SER A 111 -25.07 -12.46 3.21
N THR A 112 -24.21 -13.26 2.57
CA THR A 112 -23.80 -13.00 1.19
C THR A 112 -24.99 -13.14 0.25
N LEU A 113 -25.06 -12.25 -0.75
CA LEU A 113 -26.06 -12.25 -1.80
C LEU A 113 -25.52 -12.92 -3.05
N PHE A 114 -26.42 -13.26 -3.98
CA PHE A 114 -26.05 -13.88 -5.27
C PHE A 114 -25.17 -15.12 -5.13
N GLU A 115 -25.51 -15.97 -4.15
CA GLU A 115 -24.75 -17.18 -3.82
C GLU A 115 -23.29 -16.90 -3.41
N GLY A 116 -23.00 -15.67 -2.98
CA GLY A 116 -21.67 -15.22 -2.58
C GLY A 116 -20.68 -15.12 -3.73
N LYS A 117 -21.17 -15.00 -4.96
CA LYS A 117 -20.33 -14.76 -6.13
C LYS A 117 -19.54 -13.46 -5.96
N VAL A 118 -18.29 -13.49 -6.41
CA VAL A 118 -17.41 -12.32 -6.48
C VAL A 118 -17.60 -11.62 -7.81
N PHE A 119 -17.70 -10.29 -7.77
CA PHE A 119 -17.91 -9.43 -8.93
C PHE A 119 -16.80 -8.38 -9.03
N PRO A 120 -16.44 -7.94 -10.25
CA PRO A 120 -15.53 -6.83 -10.43
C PRO A 120 -16.20 -5.51 -10.01
N ILE A 121 -15.47 -4.63 -9.32
CA ILE A 121 -15.95 -3.32 -8.83
C ILE A 121 -16.50 -2.42 -9.94
N THR A 122 -16.08 -2.64 -11.19
CA THR A 122 -16.62 -1.90 -12.34
C THR A 122 -18.14 -2.08 -12.48
N GLU A 123 -18.67 -3.24 -12.08
CA GLU A 123 -20.10 -3.52 -12.15
C GLU A 123 -20.92 -2.56 -11.27
N PRO A 124 -20.71 -2.48 -9.93
CA PRO A 124 -21.43 -1.52 -9.11
C PRO A 124 -21.07 -0.07 -9.41
N MET A 125 -19.86 0.23 -9.90
CA MET A 125 -19.48 1.60 -10.27
C MET A 125 -20.20 2.13 -11.51
N GLU A 126 -20.46 1.25 -12.48
CA GLU A 126 -21.07 1.58 -13.78
C GLU A 126 -22.58 1.32 -13.80
N ALA A 127 -23.17 0.85 -12.68
CA ALA A 127 -24.60 0.65 -12.54
C ALA A 127 -25.40 1.95 -12.76
N GLU A 128 -26.50 1.85 -13.52
CA GLU A 128 -27.36 3.00 -13.83
C GLU A 128 -28.09 3.52 -12.59
N ASP A 129 -28.62 2.58 -11.80
CA ASP A 129 -29.33 2.87 -10.56
C ASP A 129 -28.40 2.70 -9.34
N PRO A 130 -28.51 3.56 -8.33
CA PRO A 130 -27.81 3.37 -7.07
C PRO A 130 -28.27 2.06 -6.39
N MET A 131 -27.40 1.48 -5.58
CA MET A 131 -27.82 0.37 -4.71
C MET A 131 -28.88 0.85 -3.73
N ASP A 132 -29.90 0.02 -3.54
CA ASP A 132 -30.87 0.20 -2.46
C ASP A 132 -30.19 -0.03 -1.10
N ASP A 133 -30.85 0.42 -0.03
CA ASP A 133 -30.41 0.22 1.36
C ASP A 133 -30.62 -1.24 1.85
N ASP A 134 -30.74 -2.19 0.92
CA ASP A 134 -30.88 -3.63 1.18
C ASP A 134 -29.54 -4.38 1.09
N ARG A 135 -28.49 -3.73 0.58
CA ARG A 135 -27.18 -4.34 0.36
C ARG A 135 -26.03 -3.34 0.31
N VAL A 136 -24.83 -3.87 0.52
CA VAL A 136 -23.57 -3.14 0.38
C VAL A 136 -22.57 -4.02 -0.38
N PHE A 137 -21.79 -3.42 -1.27
CA PHE A 137 -20.73 -4.09 -2.00
C PHE A 137 -19.39 -3.90 -1.27
N PHE A 138 -18.81 -5.00 -0.81
CA PHE A 138 -17.59 -5.00 -0.02
C PHE A 138 -16.42 -5.60 -0.81
N MET A 139 -15.24 -5.02 -0.64
CA MET A 139 -13.96 -5.53 -1.12
C MET A 139 -12.95 -5.57 0.00
N LEU A 140 -11.88 -6.35 -0.12
CA LEU A 140 -10.71 -6.19 0.76
C LEU A 140 -9.87 -4.98 0.31
N ASN A 141 -9.12 -4.38 1.24
CA ASN A 141 -8.24 -3.24 0.98
C ASN A 141 -7.44 -3.36 -0.33
N GLY A 142 -7.61 -2.40 -1.23
CA GLY A 142 -6.97 -2.37 -2.55
C GLY A 142 -7.43 -3.42 -3.56
N ALA A 143 -8.37 -4.31 -3.22
CA ALA A 143 -8.94 -5.25 -4.18
C ALA A 143 -9.83 -4.56 -5.22
N ASN A 144 -9.94 -5.19 -6.38
CA ASN A 144 -10.80 -4.74 -7.48
C ASN A 144 -12.06 -5.59 -7.61
N ASP A 145 -12.18 -6.64 -6.79
CA ASP A 145 -13.24 -7.63 -6.85
C ASP A 145 -13.81 -7.79 -5.43
N GLY A 146 -15.12 -7.96 -5.34
CA GLY A 146 -15.86 -7.90 -4.09
C GLY A 146 -17.14 -8.72 -4.11
N VAL A 147 -17.85 -8.69 -2.98
CA VAL A 147 -19.08 -9.46 -2.77
C VAL A 147 -20.19 -8.53 -2.28
N TYR A 148 -21.43 -8.80 -2.70
CA TYR A 148 -22.61 -8.16 -2.14
C TYR A 148 -23.04 -8.88 -0.86
N VAL A 149 -23.31 -8.11 0.19
CA VAL A 149 -23.83 -8.62 1.46
C VAL A 149 -25.11 -7.88 1.79
N SER A 150 -26.10 -8.60 2.34
CA SER A 150 -27.35 -8.01 2.80
C SER A 150 -27.08 -6.94 3.88
N TRP A 151 -27.92 -5.91 3.88
CA TRP A 151 -27.91 -4.84 4.86
C TRP A 151 -29.35 -4.39 5.12
N ASN A 152 -29.65 -3.92 6.33
CA ASN A 152 -31.01 -3.50 6.74
C ASN A 152 -31.21 -1.98 6.74
N GLY A 153 -30.31 -1.22 6.10
CA GLY A 153 -30.33 0.24 6.09
C GLY A 153 -29.87 0.91 7.40
N GLN A 154 -29.56 0.15 8.46
CA GLN A 154 -29.09 0.70 9.74
C GLN A 154 -27.57 0.66 9.82
N PHE A 155 -26.93 1.83 9.93
CA PHE A 155 -25.47 1.92 9.96
C PHE A 155 -24.85 1.18 11.14
N ASP A 156 -25.51 1.17 12.31
CA ASP A 156 -25.05 0.42 13.48
C ASP A 156 -24.95 -1.10 13.25
N CYS A 157 -25.63 -1.62 12.21
CA CYS A 157 -25.60 -3.02 11.79
C CYS A 157 -24.58 -3.30 10.67
N LEU A 158 -23.94 -2.27 10.13
CA LEU A 158 -22.99 -2.39 9.02
C LEU A 158 -21.73 -3.19 9.41
N GLY A 159 -21.33 -3.16 10.69
CA GLY A 159 -20.22 -3.95 11.21
C GLY A 159 -20.40 -5.45 10.98
N GLN A 160 -21.61 -5.99 11.18
CA GLN A 160 -21.92 -7.40 10.93
C GLN A 160 -21.77 -7.75 9.45
N ALA A 161 -22.26 -6.90 8.55
CA ALA A 161 -22.11 -7.10 7.10
C ALA A 161 -20.65 -7.04 6.66
N ALA A 162 -19.88 -6.09 7.21
CA ALA A 162 -18.46 -5.94 6.94
C ALA A 162 -17.65 -7.18 7.39
N GLU A 163 -17.96 -7.75 8.56
CA GLU A 163 -17.30 -8.96 9.06
C GLU A 163 -17.63 -10.20 8.21
N VAL A 164 -18.90 -10.37 7.82
CA VAL A 164 -19.31 -11.44 6.89
C VAL A 164 -18.57 -11.31 5.57
N ALA A 165 -18.53 -10.10 4.99
CA ALA A 165 -17.80 -9.85 3.75
C ALA A 165 -16.30 -10.11 3.88
N ALA A 166 -15.68 -9.62 4.96
CA ALA A 166 -14.26 -9.78 5.21
C ALA A 166 -13.88 -11.27 5.26
N ALA A 167 -14.60 -12.05 6.08
CA ALA A 167 -14.37 -13.49 6.19
C ALA A 167 -14.60 -14.20 4.85
N TRP A 168 -15.64 -13.81 4.11
CA TRP A 168 -15.97 -14.40 2.80
C TRP A 168 -14.91 -14.13 1.74
N LEU A 169 -14.27 -12.97 1.77
CA LEU A 169 -13.23 -12.57 0.82
C LEU A 169 -11.82 -13.05 1.23
N GLY A 170 -11.71 -13.82 2.32
CA GLY A 170 -10.43 -14.36 2.79
C GLY A 170 -9.60 -13.38 3.62
N ALA A 171 -10.24 -12.44 4.32
CA ALA A 171 -9.56 -11.63 5.33
C ALA A 171 -8.99 -12.52 6.44
N ASP A 172 -7.84 -12.12 6.96
CA ASP A 172 -7.16 -12.82 8.05
C ASP A 172 -8.02 -12.79 9.32
N ARG A 173 -8.54 -13.96 9.71
CA ARG A 173 -9.46 -14.10 10.85
C ARG A 173 -8.81 -13.71 12.18
N ASP A 174 -7.50 -13.92 12.31
CA ASP A 174 -6.77 -13.56 13.53
C ASP A 174 -6.61 -12.04 13.68
N LEU A 175 -6.68 -11.29 12.58
CA LEU A 175 -6.64 -9.83 12.60
C LEU A 175 -8.05 -9.22 12.67
N MET A 176 -9.08 -9.92 12.20
CA MET A 176 -10.47 -9.48 12.31
C MET A 176 -10.94 -9.31 13.76
N VAL A 177 -10.36 -10.06 14.71
CA VAL A 177 -10.70 -9.93 16.15
C VAL A 177 -10.37 -8.54 16.71
N ASN A 178 -9.48 -7.79 16.06
CA ASN A 178 -9.13 -6.41 16.42
C ASN A 178 -10.11 -5.38 15.83
N GLY A 179 -11.12 -5.84 15.11
CA GLY A 179 -12.16 -5.05 14.46
C GLY A 179 -11.87 -4.71 13.00
N VAL A 180 -12.94 -4.40 12.26
CA VAL A 180 -12.88 -4.02 10.85
C VAL A 180 -13.20 -2.53 10.66
N ARG A 181 -12.65 -1.95 9.60
CA ARG A 181 -12.84 -0.54 9.21
C ARG A 181 -13.33 -0.47 7.78
N LEU A 182 -14.10 0.55 7.46
CA LEU A 182 -14.62 0.77 6.11
C LEU A 182 -14.06 2.04 5.51
N TYR A 183 -13.68 1.95 4.24
CA TYR A 183 -13.15 3.05 3.46
C TYR A 183 -13.82 3.12 2.10
N SER A 184 -13.97 4.33 1.56
CA SER A 184 -14.41 4.58 0.19
C SER A 184 -13.32 4.21 -0.82
N GLN A 185 -13.68 4.19 -2.11
CA GLN A 185 -12.72 3.97 -3.23
C GLN A 185 -11.64 5.05 -3.27
N MET A 186 -11.91 6.20 -2.67
CA MET A 186 -10.99 7.34 -2.59
C MET A 186 -10.10 7.29 -1.34
N GLY A 187 -10.21 6.23 -0.52
CA GLY A 187 -9.44 6.06 0.71
C GLY A 187 -9.90 6.92 1.88
N TRP A 188 -11.19 7.29 1.91
CA TRP A 188 -11.79 8.02 3.03
C TRP A 188 -12.53 7.09 3.98
N PRO A 189 -12.43 7.25 5.31
CA PRO A 189 -13.17 6.43 6.26
C PRO A 189 -14.68 6.61 6.07
N VAL A 190 -15.45 5.55 6.29
CA VAL A 190 -16.92 5.54 6.28
C VAL A 190 -17.43 5.31 7.70
N ARG A 191 -18.08 6.32 8.28
CA ARG A 191 -18.36 6.41 9.73
C ARG A 191 -19.83 6.62 10.05
N ASP A 192 -20.64 6.95 9.06
CA ASP A 192 -22.08 7.10 9.18
C ASP A 192 -22.80 6.77 7.86
N THR A 193 -24.13 6.73 7.92
CA THR A 193 -24.99 6.44 6.76
C THR A 193 -24.77 7.41 5.61
N LYS A 194 -24.46 8.68 5.90
CA LYS A 194 -24.28 9.69 4.85
C LYS A 194 -22.99 9.43 4.09
N GLU A 195 -21.89 9.17 4.81
CA GLU A 195 -20.62 8.80 4.19
C GLU A 195 -20.72 7.52 3.38
N LEU A 196 -21.49 6.52 3.84
CA LEU A 196 -21.78 5.30 3.07
C LEU A 196 -22.55 5.61 1.78
N GLY A 197 -23.58 6.46 1.86
CA GLY A 197 -24.32 6.91 0.68
C GLY A 197 -23.44 7.65 -0.32
N ASP A 198 -22.47 8.45 0.14
CA ASP A 198 -21.49 9.14 -0.70
C ASP A 198 -20.57 8.16 -1.45
N THR A 199 -20.38 6.93 -0.95
CA THR A 199 -19.67 5.85 -1.67
C THR A 199 -20.57 5.01 -2.56
N LYS A 200 -21.87 5.35 -2.66
CA LYS A 200 -22.90 4.54 -3.33
C LYS A 200 -22.97 3.11 -2.78
N ASN A 201 -22.77 2.92 -1.47
CA ASN A 201 -22.74 1.60 -0.82
C ASN A 201 -21.65 0.66 -1.38
N ILE A 202 -20.58 1.21 -1.95
CA ILE A 202 -19.38 0.47 -2.37
C ILE A 202 -18.28 0.79 -1.36
N VAL A 203 -17.68 -0.21 -0.71
CA VAL A 203 -16.68 0.03 0.35
C VAL A 203 -15.57 -1.02 0.36
N HIS A 204 -14.43 -0.62 0.92
CA HIS A 204 -13.27 -1.47 1.18
C HIS A 204 -13.15 -1.75 2.68
N VAL A 205 -12.99 -3.03 3.03
CA VAL A 205 -12.68 -3.49 4.37
C VAL A 205 -11.18 -3.40 4.60
N LEU A 206 -10.81 -2.70 5.67
CA LEU A 206 -9.45 -2.64 6.19
C LEU A 206 -9.39 -3.26 7.58
N LEU A 207 -8.49 -4.21 7.77
CA LEU A 207 -8.20 -4.80 9.07
C LEU A 207 -7.24 -3.93 9.87
N ASP A 208 -6.96 -4.39 11.09
CA ASP A 208 -6.09 -3.69 12.01
C ASP A 208 -4.72 -3.39 11.40
N PHE A 209 -4.25 -2.16 11.62
CA PHE A 209 -2.99 -1.61 11.12
C PHE A 209 -2.72 -1.68 9.61
N GLN A 210 -3.64 -2.17 8.78
CA GLN A 210 -3.51 -2.02 7.34
C GLN A 210 -3.48 -0.54 6.94
N LEU A 211 -2.57 -0.19 6.02
CA LEU A 211 -2.56 1.11 5.36
C LEU A 211 -3.45 1.03 4.14
N TRP A 212 -4.12 2.14 3.80
CA TRP A 212 -4.91 2.21 2.58
C TRP A 212 -4.07 1.83 1.36
N GLN A 213 -4.63 1.00 0.50
CA GLN A 213 -4.09 0.73 -0.82
C GLN A 213 -5.12 1.12 -1.87
N TRP A 214 -4.73 1.98 -2.80
CA TRP A 214 -5.57 2.34 -3.94
C TRP A 214 -5.98 1.09 -4.73
N PRO A 215 -7.28 0.89 -5.01
CA PRO A 215 -7.70 -0.13 -5.95
C PRO A 215 -7.24 0.24 -7.36
N GLY A 216 -6.89 -0.77 -8.16
CA GLY A 216 -6.44 -0.54 -9.54
C GLY A 216 -7.61 -0.34 -10.50
N ILE A 217 -8.79 -0.88 -10.18
CA ILE A 217 -9.99 -0.93 -11.02
C ILE A 217 -9.72 -1.61 -12.37
N LYS A 218 -9.11 -0.88 -13.31
CA LYS A 218 -8.64 -1.35 -14.63
C LYS A 218 -7.50 -0.46 -15.10
N LYS A 219 -6.64 -0.98 -15.97
CA LYS A 219 -5.60 -0.16 -16.64
C LYS A 219 -6.24 1.03 -17.35
N GLY A 220 -5.64 2.21 -17.19
CA GLY A 220 -6.14 3.48 -17.71
C GLY A 220 -7.21 4.15 -16.84
N TYR A 221 -7.69 3.52 -15.77
CA TYR A 221 -8.61 4.17 -14.84
C TYR A 221 -7.94 5.38 -14.17
N LYS A 222 -8.67 6.50 -14.07
CA LYS A 222 -8.17 7.76 -13.51
C LYS A 222 -8.90 8.12 -12.21
N TYR A 223 -8.14 8.43 -11.17
CA TYR A 223 -8.61 9.14 -9.99
C TYR A 223 -8.24 10.61 -10.11
N VAL A 224 -9.16 11.50 -9.77
CA VAL A 224 -8.87 12.93 -9.60
C VAL A 224 -9.01 13.26 -8.12
N LEU A 225 -7.91 13.69 -7.51
CA LEU A 225 -7.85 14.01 -6.09
C LEU A 225 -8.30 15.44 -5.82
N GLU A 226 -8.50 15.76 -4.53
CA GLU A 226 -9.07 17.02 -4.06
C GLU A 226 -8.19 18.24 -4.39
N ASP A 227 -6.88 18.03 -4.54
CA ASP A 227 -5.88 19.05 -4.88
C ASP A 227 -5.61 19.18 -6.39
N GLY A 228 -6.31 18.39 -7.22
CA GLY A 228 -6.15 18.35 -8.67
C GLY A 228 -5.10 17.35 -9.17
N VAL A 229 -4.42 16.63 -8.27
CA VAL A 229 -3.53 15.52 -8.66
C VAL A 229 -4.36 14.43 -9.33
N THR A 230 -3.84 13.88 -10.43
CA THR A 230 -4.49 12.80 -11.18
C THR A 230 -3.67 11.53 -11.09
N LEU A 231 -4.30 10.42 -10.67
CA LEU A 231 -3.67 9.10 -10.62
C LEU A 231 -4.22 8.23 -11.75
N THR A 232 -3.37 7.83 -12.71
CA THR A 232 -3.76 6.92 -13.80
C THR A 232 -3.21 5.52 -13.55
N THR A 233 -4.06 4.50 -13.55
CA THR A 233 -3.63 3.11 -13.33
C THR A 233 -2.83 2.57 -14.52
N MET A 234 -1.55 2.28 -14.30
CA MET A 234 -0.65 1.71 -15.31
C MET A 234 -0.45 0.19 -15.14
N GLY A 235 -0.46 -0.29 -13.89
CA GLY A 235 -0.25 -1.69 -13.51
C GLY A 235 -1.24 -2.18 -12.46
N ILE A 236 -1.59 -3.46 -12.49
CA ILE A 236 -2.50 -4.10 -11.53
C ILE A 236 -1.74 -4.96 -10.51
N SER A 237 -0.70 -5.68 -10.95
CA SER A 237 0.18 -6.49 -10.10
C SER A 237 1.62 -6.39 -10.63
N PRO A 238 2.50 -5.57 -10.01
CA PRO A 238 2.21 -4.65 -8.91
C PRO A 238 1.24 -3.53 -9.34
N LYS A 239 0.60 -2.90 -8.35
CA LYS A 239 -0.17 -1.68 -8.59
C LYS A 239 0.79 -0.53 -8.88
N VAL A 240 0.61 0.09 -10.04
CA VAL A 240 1.44 1.21 -10.49
C VAL A 240 0.50 2.31 -10.98
N PHE A 241 0.69 3.52 -10.47
CA PHE A 241 -0.05 4.71 -10.87
C PHE A 241 0.93 5.72 -11.47
N ASP A 242 0.57 6.26 -12.63
CA ASP A 242 1.15 7.51 -13.13
C ASP A 242 0.49 8.68 -12.39
N VAL A 243 1.29 9.64 -11.95
CA VAL A 243 0.85 10.74 -11.06
C VAL A 243 1.10 12.07 -11.74
N GLU A 244 0.04 12.68 -12.24
CA GLU A 244 0.07 13.96 -12.93
C GLU A 244 -0.21 15.10 -11.93
N HIS A 245 0.42 16.26 -12.15
CA HIS A 245 0.22 17.49 -11.37
C HIS A 245 0.62 17.43 -9.88
N PHE A 246 1.49 16.49 -9.48
CA PHE A 246 1.97 16.40 -8.10
C PHE A 246 2.82 17.59 -7.66
N PHE A 247 3.71 18.08 -8.54
CA PHE A 247 4.57 19.23 -8.30
C PHE A 247 4.70 20.09 -9.56
N THR A 248 5.13 21.33 -9.37
CA THR A 248 5.35 22.35 -10.40
C THR A 248 6.80 22.37 -10.87
N GLN A 249 7.07 22.98 -12.02
CA GLN A 249 8.44 23.13 -12.51
C GLN A 249 9.29 23.97 -11.54
N GLU A 250 8.72 25.00 -10.94
CA GLU A 250 9.39 25.85 -9.96
C GLU A 250 9.81 25.07 -8.71
N GLU A 251 8.95 24.17 -8.22
CA GLU A 251 9.29 23.27 -7.12
C GLU A 251 10.38 22.27 -7.52
N ALA A 252 10.32 21.74 -8.75
CA ALA A 252 11.36 20.84 -9.27
C ALA A 252 12.73 21.53 -9.34
N ASP A 253 12.77 22.75 -9.88
CA ASP A 253 13.98 23.57 -9.97
C ASP A 253 14.53 23.87 -8.58
N LYS A 254 13.65 24.13 -7.60
CA LYS A 254 14.06 24.37 -6.22
C LYS A 254 14.63 23.12 -5.54
N VAL A 255 14.05 21.94 -5.78
CA VAL A 255 14.61 20.66 -5.31
C VAL A 255 16.01 20.45 -5.87
N ILE A 256 16.20 20.73 -7.17
CA ILE A 256 17.50 20.62 -7.84
C ILE A 256 18.49 21.62 -7.24
N GLU A 257 18.10 22.88 -7.04
CA GLU A 257 18.94 23.93 -6.45
C GLU A 257 19.48 23.51 -5.08
N ILE A 258 18.59 23.06 -4.18
CA ILE A 258 18.95 22.67 -2.80
C ILE A 258 19.77 21.38 -2.80
N GLY A 259 19.30 20.35 -3.51
CA GLY A 259 19.92 19.03 -3.50
C GLY A 259 21.30 19.03 -4.16
N SER A 260 21.51 19.83 -5.21
CA SER A 260 22.77 19.87 -5.96
C SER A 260 23.97 20.29 -5.11
N LEU A 261 23.75 21.07 -4.04
CA LEU A 261 24.81 21.53 -3.12
C LEU A 261 25.43 20.38 -2.32
N THR A 262 24.73 19.25 -2.16
CA THR A 262 25.15 18.12 -1.32
C THR A 262 25.11 16.78 -2.05
N LEU A 263 25.06 16.79 -3.39
CA LEU A 263 25.11 15.59 -4.22
C LEU A 263 26.43 14.85 -4.01
N ASN A 264 26.33 13.60 -3.57
CA ASN A 264 27.46 12.69 -3.42
C ASN A 264 27.20 11.40 -4.17
N ARG A 265 28.26 10.66 -4.50
CA ARG A 265 28.12 9.35 -5.15
C ARG A 265 27.26 8.43 -4.28
N SER A 266 26.30 7.73 -4.88
CA SER A 266 25.40 6.85 -4.13
C SER A 266 26.19 5.70 -3.52
N MET A 267 25.93 5.43 -2.25
CA MET A 267 26.57 4.36 -1.48
C MET A 267 25.50 3.37 -1.03
N VAL A 268 25.87 2.10 -0.94
CA VAL A 268 25.04 1.04 -0.36
C VAL A 268 25.72 0.56 0.92
N ASP A 269 24.92 0.17 1.91
CA ASP A 269 25.43 -0.30 3.20
C ASP A 269 26.21 -1.61 2.99
N GLY A 270 27.54 -1.55 3.10
CA GLY A 270 28.44 -2.65 2.77
C GLY A 270 28.60 -3.66 3.90
N GLY A 271 27.52 -4.01 4.62
CA GLY A 271 27.47 -5.04 5.67
C GLY A 271 28.34 -4.83 6.92
N ASN A 272 29.48 -4.15 6.81
CA ASN A 272 30.47 -3.92 7.85
C ASN A 272 30.93 -2.45 7.78
N THR A 273 30.07 -1.54 8.26
CA THR A 273 30.34 -0.13 8.63
C THR A 273 31.12 0.76 7.64
N SER A 274 31.36 0.28 6.42
CA SER A 274 32.04 0.99 5.34
C SER A 274 31.04 1.17 4.20
N GLN A 275 30.84 2.43 3.82
CA GLN A 275 30.05 2.79 2.67
C GLN A 275 30.84 2.38 1.43
N ILE A 276 30.36 1.38 0.69
CA ILE A 276 31.01 0.93 -0.54
C ILE A 276 30.31 1.62 -1.71
N VAL A 277 31.13 2.09 -2.65
CA VAL A 277 30.66 2.54 -3.96
C VAL A 277 29.88 1.40 -4.62
N SER A 278 28.60 1.62 -4.93
CA SER A 278 27.77 0.58 -5.49
C SER A 278 28.01 0.39 -7.00
N GLU A 279 28.20 -0.87 -7.42
CA GLU A 279 28.19 -1.27 -8.83
C GLU A 279 26.76 -1.46 -9.39
N SER A 280 25.77 -1.58 -8.50
CA SER A 280 24.35 -1.74 -8.86
C SER A 280 23.59 -0.41 -8.92
N ARG A 281 24.08 0.63 -8.23
CA ARG A 281 23.56 2.00 -8.22
C ARG A 281 24.70 3.00 -8.46
N THR A 282 24.79 3.51 -9.69
CA THR A 282 25.89 4.38 -10.11
C THR A 282 25.56 5.87 -10.08
N SER A 283 24.37 6.24 -9.58
CA SER A 283 23.87 7.62 -9.48
C SER A 283 24.59 8.49 -8.44
N HIS A 284 24.30 9.79 -8.47
CA HIS A 284 24.58 10.73 -7.37
C HIS A 284 23.30 11.05 -6.60
N THR A 285 23.37 11.19 -5.28
CA THR A 285 22.19 11.44 -4.45
C THR A 285 22.45 12.42 -3.31
N ALA A 286 21.39 13.13 -2.92
CA ALA A 286 21.35 14.01 -1.76
C ALA A 286 19.98 13.90 -1.09
N PHE A 287 19.96 13.78 0.24
CA PHE A 287 18.74 14.00 1.00
C PHE A 287 18.61 15.50 1.28
N LEU A 288 17.47 16.09 0.94
CA LEU A 288 17.23 17.50 1.20
C LEU A 288 17.08 17.74 2.71
N PRO A 289 17.50 18.92 3.21
CA PRO A 289 17.34 19.28 4.61
C PRO A 289 15.87 19.47 4.99
N ASP A 290 15.59 19.41 6.29
CA ASP A 290 14.26 19.68 6.84
C ASP A 290 13.95 21.19 6.71
N SER A 291 12.83 21.50 6.07
CA SER A 291 12.33 22.86 5.78
C SER A 291 10.81 22.83 5.63
N LEU A 292 10.14 23.99 5.63
CA LEU A 292 8.70 24.02 5.33
C LEU A 292 8.43 23.48 3.91
N PHE A 293 9.30 23.81 2.95
CA PHE A 293 9.29 23.27 1.59
C PHE A 293 9.34 21.74 1.54
N THR A 294 10.29 21.08 2.22
CA THR A 294 10.38 19.60 2.17
C THR A 294 9.28 18.91 2.97
N ARG A 295 8.77 19.54 4.02
CA ARG A 295 7.62 19.04 4.80
C ARG A 295 6.30 19.12 4.02
N ASP A 296 6.17 20.13 3.16
CA ASP A 296 5.05 20.25 2.22
C ASP A 296 4.92 19.01 1.32
N PHE A 297 6.04 18.56 0.73
CA PHE A 297 6.09 17.32 -0.04
C PHE A 297 5.69 16.10 0.79
N GLN A 298 6.11 16.01 2.06
CA GLN A 298 5.71 14.90 2.93
C GLN A 298 4.20 14.89 3.17
N LYS A 299 3.58 16.06 3.37
CA LYS A 299 2.11 16.17 3.53
C LYS A 299 1.38 15.77 2.26
N ARG A 300 1.76 16.33 1.10
CA ARG A 300 1.17 15.97 -0.20
C ARG A 300 1.38 14.49 -0.53
N SER A 301 2.56 13.92 -0.26
CA SER A 301 2.81 12.49 -0.47
C SER A 301 1.93 11.62 0.43
N ALA A 302 1.72 12.01 1.69
CA ALA A 302 0.81 11.31 2.57
C ALA A 302 -0.65 11.43 2.13
N LEU A 303 -1.06 12.58 1.58
CA LEU A 303 -2.38 12.76 0.98
C LEU A 303 -2.57 11.86 -0.24
N VAL A 304 -1.62 11.84 -1.18
CA VAL A 304 -1.65 10.99 -2.38
C VAL A 304 -1.65 9.51 -2.00
N GLY A 305 -0.81 9.10 -1.06
CA GLY A 305 -0.76 7.72 -0.58
C GLY A 305 -1.89 7.33 0.39
N ARG A 306 -2.74 8.28 0.79
CA ARG A 306 -3.69 8.17 1.92
C ARG A 306 -3.04 7.54 3.16
N LEU A 307 -1.81 7.96 3.43
CA LEU A 307 -1.08 7.54 4.62
C LEU A 307 -1.69 8.24 5.83
N PRO A 308 -1.77 7.55 6.99
CA PRO A 308 -2.41 8.11 8.18
C PRO A 308 -1.60 9.25 8.81
N SER A 309 -0.36 9.49 8.37
CA SER A 309 0.51 10.53 8.91
C SER A 309 1.60 10.94 7.89
N PRO A 310 1.93 12.24 7.74
CA PRO A 310 3.08 12.72 6.99
C PRO A 310 4.40 12.15 7.50
N SER A 311 4.47 11.78 8.77
CA SER A 311 5.65 11.15 9.37
C SER A 311 5.99 9.76 8.81
N PHE A 312 5.12 9.17 7.99
CA PHE A 312 5.36 7.90 7.30
C PHE A 312 6.13 8.09 5.99
N VAL A 313 6.21 9.33 5.50
CA VAL A 313 6.96 9.69 4.30
C VAL A 313 8.39 10.05 4.72
N GLU A 314 9.37 9.40 4.10
CA GLU A 314 10.78 9.74 4.31
C GLU A 314 11.13 11.13 3.77
N ARG A 315 12.37 11.56 3.99
CA ARG A 315 12.85 12.85 3.46
C ARG A 315 12.97 12.79 1.95
N VAL A 316 12.72 13.92 1.28
CA VAL A 316 12.92 14.06 -0.16
C VAL A 316 14.37 13.74 -0.51
N GLN A 317 14.56 12.79 -1.43
CA GLN A 317 15.85 12.38 -1.95
C GLN A 317 15.97 12.82 -3.41
N LEU A 318 16.93 13.70 -3.71
CA LEU A 318 17.33 13.97 -5.08
C LEU A 318 18.24 12.85 -5.56
N VAL A 319 17.97 12.32 -6.75
CA VAL A 319 18.83 11.36 -7.44
C VAL A 319 19.10 11.89 -8.85
N ARG A 320 20.38 11.96 -9.21
CA ARG A 320 20.85 12.38 -10.54
C ARG A 320 21.51 11.21 -11.25
N TYR A 321 21.12 11.01 -12.50
CA TYR A 321 21.79 10.10 -13.44
C TYR A 321 22.44 10.91 -14.56
N ALA A 322 23.75 10.80 -14.72
CA ALA A 322 24.48 11.24 -15.89
C ALA A 322 24.38 10.20 -17.03
N ALA A 323 24.85 10.56 -18.23
CA ALA A 323 24.91 9.62 -19.35
C ALA A 323 25.71 8.36 -18.95
N GLY A 324 25.09 7.19 -19.08
CA GLY A 324 25.68 5.90 -18.71
C GLY A 324 25.52 5.48 -17.24
N GLU A 325 25.00 6.34 -16.37
CA GLU A 325 24.62 5.96 -15.01
C GLU A 325 23.26 5.25 -15.00
N PHE A 326 23.09 4.29 -14.08
CA PHE A 326 21.89 3.45 -14.00
C PHE A 326 21.63 2.98 -12.56
N TYR A 327 20.44 2.45 -12.35
CA TYR A 327 20.11 1.64 -11.19
C TYR A 327 19.54 0.31 -11.70
N ARG A 328 20.19 -0.80 -11.32
CA ARG A 328 19.65 -2.13 -11.59
C ARG A 328 18.30 -2.32 -10.86
N GLN A 329 17.49 -3.22 -11.39
CA GLN A 329 16.24 -3.65 -10.75
C GLN A 329 16.50 -4.07 -9.30
N HIS A 330 15.66 -3.61 -8.37
CA HIS A 330 15.73 -3.88 -6.95
C HIS A 330 14.34 -3.72 -6.31
N PHE A 331 14.22 -4.12 -5.05
CA PHE A 331 13.08 -3.79 -4.19
C PHE A 331 13.43 -2.58 -3.32
N ASP A 332 12.46 -1.68 -3.13
CA ASP A 332 12.59 -0.54 -2.21
C ASP A 332 12.42 -0.94 -0.74
N THR A 333 11.88 -2.14 -0.48
CA THR A 333 11.74 -2.69 0.86
C THR A 333 13.07 -3.21 1.40
N PHE A 334 13.33 -2.98 2.69
CA PHE A 334 14.53 -3.46 3.34
C PHE A 334 14.46 -4.95 3.67
N HIS A 335 15.35 -5.76 3.09
CA HIS A 335 15.58 -7.14 3.55
C HIS A 335 16.52 -7.23 4.77
N SER A 336 17.21 -6.13 5.11
CA SER A 336 18.25 -6.09 6.15
C SER A 336 17.72 -5.85 7.56
N ARG A 337 16.42 -5.65 7.74
CA ARG A 337 15.80 -5.51 9.06
C ARG A 337 14.96 -6.75 9.34
N GLU A 338 15.45 -7.59 10.23
CA GLU A 338 14.71 -8.71 10.81
C GLU A 338 13.63 -8.18 11.75
N VAL A 339 12.54 -7.67 11.15
CA VAL A 339 11.36 -7.25 11.91
C VAL A 339 10.61 -8.48 12.39
N LEU A 340 10.60 -9.55 11.60
CA LEU A 340 10.07 -10.86 11.97
C LEU A 340 11.21 -11.81 12.38
N PRO A 341 10.96 -12.82 13.24
CA PRO A 341 11.94 -13.87 13.53
C PRO A 341 12.39 -14.63 12.27
N GLU A 342 13.57 -15.23 12.34
CA GLU A 342 14.00 -16.21 11.33
C GLU A 342 12.96 -17.34 11.24
N GLY A 343 12.55 -17.67 10.01
CA GLY A 343 11.54 -18.71 9.77
C GLY A 343 10.08 -18.27 9.97
N ALA A 344 9.80 -16.98 10.22
CA ALA A 344 8.41 -16.49 10.38
C ALA A 344 7.52 -16.68 9.13
N ASP A 345 8.12 -16.91 7.96
CA ASP A 345 7.43 -17.24 6.70
C ASP A 345 7.76 -18.67 6.23
N SER A 346 8.25 -19.53 7.12
CA SER A 346 8.62 -20.92 6.81
C SER A 346 7.49 -21.87 7.19
N TYR A 347 6.98 -22.57 6.19
CA TYR A 347 5.94 -23.58 6.34
C TYR A 347 6.54 -24.98 6.21
N GLU A 348 5.99 -25.94 6.93
CA GLU A 348 6.43 -27.33 6.90
C GLU A 348 5.43 -28.22 6.17
N PHE A 349 5.85 -29.45 5.83
CA PHE A 349 4.94 -30.43 5.23
C PHE A 349 3.73 -30.72 6.13
N GLU A 350 3.89 -30.66 7.46
CA GLU A 350 2.77 -30.85 8.38
C GLU A 350 1.71 -29.74 8.25
N ASP A 351 2.09 -28.50 7.92
CA ASP A 351 1.11 -27.42 7.68
C ASP A 351 0.23 -27.73 6.46
N TYR A 352 0.82 -28.31 5.41
CA TYR A 352 0.08 -28.82 4.26
C TYR A 352 -0.85 -29.98 4.65
N VAL A 353 -0.39 -30.91 5.50
CA VAL A 353 -1.21 -32.02 6.01
C VAL A 353 -2.40 -31.50 6.84
N VAL A 354 -2.18 -30.53 7.72
CA VAL A 354 -3.24 -29.91 8.53
C VAL A 354 -4.26 -29.21 7.65
N TRP A 355 -3.80 -28.39 6.69
CA TRP A 355 -4.68 -27.72 5.74
C TRP A 355 -5.50 -28.70 4.91
N THR A 356 -4.88 -29.75 4.34
CA THR A 356 -5.61 -30.73 3.51
C THR A 356 -6.69 -31.46 4.30
N LYS A 357 -6.42 -31.86 5.55
CA LYS A 357 -7.42 -32.47 6.44
C LYS A 357 -8.58 -31.52 6.69
N TRP A 358 -8.28 -30.28 7.07
CA TRP A 358 -9.29 -29.24 7.28
C TRP A 358 -10.14 -29.01 6.02
N ALA A 359 -9.50 -28.85 4.86
CA ALA A 359 -10.19 -28.56 3.60
C ALA A 359 -11.07 -29.73 3.14
N ALA A 360 -10.58 -30.96 3.30
CA ALA A 360 -11.33 -32.17 2.97
C ALA A 360 -12.55 -32.36 3.88
N GLU A 361 -12.43 -32.08 5.18
CA GLU A 361 -13.55 -32.08 6.13
C GLU A 361 -14.58 -31.02 5.75
N LYS A 362 -14.14 -29.77 5.52
CA LYS A 362 -15.05 -28.69 5.10
C LYS A 362 -15.78 -29.01 3.81
N LEU A 363 -15.11 -29.52 2.79
CA LEU A 363 -15.76 -29.90 1.54
C LEU A 363 -16.80 -31.00 1.70
N ARG A 364 -16.61 -31.94 2.64
CA ARG A 364 -17.60 -32.99 2.92
C ARG A 364 -18.86 -32.45 3.58
N ASP A 365 -18.74 -31.42 4.40
CA ASP A 365 -19.86 -30.80 5.12
C ASP A 365 -20.73 -29.88 4.24
N LEU A 366 -20.22 -29.47 3.07
CA LEU A 366 -20.94 -28.62 2.13
C LEU A 366 -22.03 -29.36 1.37
N ASP A 367 -22.97 -28.58 0.84
CA ASP A 367 -23.90 -29.02 -0.19
C ASP A 367 -23.11 -29.44 -1.45
N GLN A 368 -23.05 -30.75 -1.69
CA GLN A 368 -22.29 -31.34 -2.80
C GLN A 368 -22.78 -30.90 -4.17
N SER A 369 -24.01 -30.37 -4.28
CA SER A 369 -24.51 -29.80 -5.54
C SER A 369 -23.76 -28.51 -5.93
N LYS A 370 -23.23 -27.77 -4.95
CA LYS A 370 -22.48 -26.53 -5.13
C LYS A 370 -20.98 -26.75 -5.31
N VAL A 371 -20.45 -27.89 -4.87
CA VAL A 371 -19.02 -28.23 -5.01
C VAL A 371 -18.73 -28.69 -6.44
N PRO A 372 -17.75 -28.11 -7.18
CA PRO A 372 -17.40 -28.56 -8.51
C PRO A 372 -16.84 -30.00 -8.51
N GLU A 373 -17.11 -30.78 -9.57
CA GLU A 373 -16.77 -32.22 -9.64
C GLU A 373 -15.31 -32.53 -9.30
N LYS A 374 -14.37 -31.70 -9.79
CA LYS A 374 -12.92 -31.89 -9.53
C LYS A 374 -12.54 -31.80 -8.05
N PHE A 375 -13.36 -31.12 -7.23
CA PHE A 375 -13.17 -30.91 -5.79
C PHE A 375 -14.07 -31.81 -4.94
N ARG A 376 -14.86 -32.71 -5.53
CA ARG A 376 -15.63 -33.72 -4.79
C ARG A 376 -14.74 -34.91 -4.45
N VAL A 377 -15.12 -35.71 -3.47
CA VAL A 377 -14.37 -36.93 -3.08
C VAL A 377 -14.06 -37.80 -4.31
N GLY A 378 -12.77 -38.09 -4.53
CA GLY A 378 -12.27 -38.84 -5.68
C GLY A 378 -11.87 -37.98 -6.89
N GLY A 379 -12.18 -36.69 -6.88
CA GLY A 379 -11.70 -35.72 -7.87
C GLY A 379 -10.23 -35.33 -7.64
N PRO A 380 -9.51 -34.89 -8.68
CA PRO A 380 -8.07 -34.60 -8.60
C PRO A 380 -7.71 -33.40 -7.73
N LEU A 381 -8.65 -32.49 -7.44
CA LEU A 381 -8.45 -31.34 -6.56
C LEU A 381 -9.09 -31.53 -5.19
N PHE A 382 -9.60 -32.73 -4.88
CA PHE A 382 -10.06 -33.05 -3.53
C PHE A 382 -8.85 -33.20 -2.60
N PRO A 383 -8.76 -32.45 -1.50
CA PRO A 383 -7.59 -32.47 -0.63
C PRO A 383 -7.30 -33.84 -0.04
N ASN A 384 -6.07 -34.31 -0.25
CA ASN A 384 -5.58 -35.58 0.29
C ASN A 384 -4.06 -35.55 0.45
N ALA A 385 -3.57 -35.42 1.68
CA ALA A 385 -2.12 -35.44 1.95
C ALA A 385 -1.48 -36.83 1.83
N ASP A 386 -2.26 -37.91 1.94
CA ASP A 386 -1.75 -39.28 1.81
C ASP A 386 -1.56 -39.69 0.34
N ASP A 387 -2.08 -38.89 -0.60
CA ASP A 387 -1.90 -39.10 -2.04
C ASP A 387 -0.52 -38.59 -2.47
N PRO A 388 0.38 -39.48 -2.93
CA PRO A 388 1.72 -39.07 -3.31
C PRO A 388 1.76 -38.39 -4.68
N ILE A 389 0.69 -38.43 -5.49
CA ILE A 389 0.75 -38.01 -6.90
C ILE A 389 -0.45 -37.16 -7.32
N VAL A 390 -1.67 -37.68 -7.25
CA VAL A 390 -2.79 -37.10 -8.03
C VAL A 390 -3.16 -35.71 -7.50
N PHE A 391 -3.46 -35.61 -6.21
CA PHE A 391 -3.77 -34.33 -5.57
C PHE A 391 -2.60 -33.33 -5.60
N PRO A 392 -1.37 -33.64 -5.11
CA PRO A 392 -0.28 -32.67 -5.10
C PRO A 392 0.10 -32.18 -6.51
N ASN A 393 0.03 -33.04 -7.53
CA ASN A 393 0.35 -32.64 -8.90
C ASN A 393 -0.76 -31.75 -9.49
N ALA A 394 -2.03 -32.07 -9.27
CA ALA A 394 -3.14 -31.22 -9.74
C ALA A 394 -3.16 -29.84 -9.04
N LEU A 395 -2.82 -29.82 -7.76
CA LEU A 395 -2.66 -28.59 -6.98
C LEU A 395 -1.51 -27.74 -7.52
N LEU A 396 -0.34 -28.33 -7.73
CA LEU A 396 0.83 -27.63 -8.28
C LEU A 396 0.64 -27.20 -9.73
N GLU A 397 -0.13 -27.91 -10.55
CA GLU A 397 -0.53 -27.48 -11.89
C GLU A 397 -1.34 -26.17 -11.82
N THR A 398 -2.31 -26.10 -10.90
CA THR A 398 -3.13 -24.89 -10.69
C THR A 398 -2.28 -23.71 -10.22
N PHE A 399 -1.37 -23.96 -9.27
CA PHE A 399 -0.42 -22.95 -8.80
C PHE A 399 0.53 -22.48 -9.91
N HIS A 400 1.07 -23.41 -10.69
CA HIS A 400 1.99 -23.13 -11.81
C HIS A 400 1.33 -22.27 -12.89
N GLU A 401 0.08 -22.60 -13.26
CA GLU A 401 -0.73 -21.81 -14.20
C GLU A 401 -0.92 -20.37 -13.68
N TYR A 402 -1.29 -20.20 -12.41
CA TYR A 402 -1.44 -18.89 -11.79
C TYR A 402 -0.12 -18.10 -11.80
N MET A 403 0.98 -18.71 -11.36
CA MET A 403 2.28 -18.05 -11.27
C MET A 403 2.80 -17.60 -12.64
N ASN A 404 2.56 -18.39 -13.70
CA ASN A 404 2.95 -18.05 -15.06
C ASN A 404 2.07 -16.96 -15.67
N THR A 405 0.74 -17.09 -15.58
CA THR A 405 -0.20 -16.10 -16.12
C THR A 405 -0.07 -14.74 -15.42
N SER A 406 0.33 -14.72 -14.15
CA SER A 406 0.63 -13.50 -13.38
C SER A 406 2.10 -13.04 -13.45
N ASN A 407 2.96 -13.72 -14.23
CA ASN A 407 4.39 -13.43 -14.38
C ASN A 407 5.18 -13.40 -13.06
N ARG A 408 4.72 -14.13 -12.03
CA ARG A 408 5.29 -14.10 -10.68
C ARG A 408 6.63 -14.81 -10.57
N PHE A 409 6.86 -15.91 -11.30
CA PHE A 409 8.18 -16.57 -11.29
C PHE A 409 9.29 -15.60 -11.73
N ASN A 410 9.08 -14.88 -12.83
CA ASN A 410 10.03 -13.87 -13.29
C ASN A 410 10.16 -12.71 -12.30
N ALA A 411 9.04 -12.20 -11.77
CA ALA A 411 9.05 -11.08 -10.83
C ALA A 411 9.77 -11.38 -9.50
N LEU A 412 9.76 -12.65 -9.08
CA LEU A 412 10.44 -13.14 -7.88
C LEU A 412 11.85 -13.70 -8.16
N PHE A 413 12.32 -13.65 -9.41
CA PHE A 413 13.58 -14.27 -9.86
C PHE A 413 13.66 -15.79 -9.58
N ASP A 414 12.52 -16.47 -9.61
CA ASP A 414 12.38 -17.89 -9.29
C ASP A 414 12.16 -18.74 -10.57
N THR A 415 12.74 -18.37 -11.71
CA THR A 415 12.59 -19.12 -12.98
C THR A 415 13.10 -20.55 -12.90
N SER A 416 14.07 -20.85 -12.01
CA SER A 416 14.49 -22.22 -11.77
C SER A 416 13.39 -23.09 -11.14
N TYR A 417 12.50 -22.50 -10.34
CA TYR A 417 11.37 -23.21 -9.75
C TYR A 417 10.24 -23.40 -10.76
N ASP A 418 10.02 -22.46 -11.68
CA ASP A 418 9.13 -22.64 -12.84
C ASP A 418 9.52 -23.89 -13.63
N GLU A 419 10.80 -23.98 -14.04
CA GLU A 419 11.34 -25.12 -14.78
C GLU A 419 11.27 -26.41 -13.97
N TRP A 420 11.61 -26.37 -12.67
CA TRP A 420 11.57 -27.54 -11.79
C TRP A 420 10.14 -28.07 -11.61
N ILE A 421 9.17 -27.21 -11.31
CA ILE A 421 7.77 -27.62 -11.13
C ILE A 421 7.26 -28.24 -12.44
N ARG A 422 7.48 -27.58 -13.58
CA ARG A 422 7.02 -28.07 -14.89
C ARG A 422 7.62 -29.44 -15.22
N LEU A 423 8.93 -29.59 -15.06
CA LEU A 423 9.64 -30.84 -15.35
C LEU A 423 9.10 -32.02 -14.51
N ASN A 424 8.81 -31.78 -13.23
CA ASN A 424 8.33 -32.84 -12.34
C ASN A 424 6.86 -33.18 -12.58
N LEU A 425 6.01 -32.19 -12.90
CA LEU A 425 4.63 -32.42 -13.33
C LEU A 425 4.58 -33.27 -14.60
N ASP A 426 5.41 -32.96 -15.61
CA ASP A 426 5.46 -33.69 -16.88
C ASP A 426 5.92 -35.15 -16.72
N ARG A 427 6.69 -35.43 -15.65
CA ARG A 427 7.15 -36.76 -15.28
C ARG A 427 6.21 -37.50 -14.34
N SER A 428 5.11 -36.87 -13.91
CA SER A 428 4.22 -37.39 -12.87
C SER A 428 5.00 -37.79 -11.61
N ALA A 429 5.92 -36.93 -11.18
CA ALA A 429 6.73 -37.18 -9.99
C ALA A 429 5.86 -37.36 -8.74
N GLU A 430 6.32 -38.18 -7.80
CA GLU A 430 5.67 -38.42 -6.53
C GLU A 430 6.21 -37.46 -5.45
N LYS A 431 5.40 -37.19 -4.41
CA LYS A 431 5.78 -36.49 -3.18
C LYS A 431 6.34 -35.08 -3.43
N MET A 432 5.88 -34.41 -4.48
CA MET A 432 6.38 -33.07 -4.84
C MET A 432 6.20 -32.04 -3.72
N MET A 433 5.10 -32.10 -2.97
CA MET A 433 4.87 -31.21 -1.83
C MET A 433 5.84 -31.47 -0.66
N GLU A 434 6.22 -32.73 -0.40
CA GLU A 434 7.25 -33.04 0.62
C GLU A 434 8.58 -32.38 0.25
N ILE A 435 8.99 -32.49 -1.02
CA ILE A 435 10.24 -31.91 -1.52
C ILE A 435 10.17 -30.38 -1.51
N LEU A 436 9.11 -29.78 -2.04
CA LEU A 436 8.99 -28.32 -2.17
C LEU A 436 9.02 -27.59 -0.82
N LEU A 437 8.49 -28.23 0.23
CA LEU A 437 8.40 -27.69 1.59
C LEU A 437 9.62 -28.01 2.47
N GLU A 438 10.68 -28.63 1.92
CA GLU A 438 11.94 -28.78 2.66
C GLU A 438 12.58 -27.41 2.97
N PRO A 439 13.27 -27.24 4.12
CA PRO A 439 13.80 -25.94 4.56
C PRO A 439 14.71 -25.19 3.57
N LYS A 440 15.33 -25.89 2.62
CA LYS A 440 16.25 -25.30 1.63
C LYS A 440 15.61 -25.03 0.27
N GLN A 441 14.33 -25.34 0.11
CA GLN A 441 13.61 -25.24 -1.16
C GLN A 441 12.77 -23.94 -1.18
N ARG A 442 11.44 -24.05 -1.32
CA ARG A 442 10.50 -22.92 -1.32
C ARG A 442 9.26 -23.17 -0.45
N PRO A 443 9.45 -23.41 0.87
CA PRO A 443 8.32 -23.58 1.80
C PRO A 443 7.37 -22.37 1.83
N SER A 444 7.88 -21.16 1.56
CA SER A 444 7.09 -19.92 1.47
C SER A 444 6.03 -19.91 0.36
N TYR A 445 6.04 -20.87 -0.57
CA TYR A 445 4.99 -21.00 -1.58
C TYR A 445 3.67 -21.56 -1.04
N LEU A 446 3.67 -22.25 0.10
CA LEU A 446 2.48 -22.94 0.60
C LEU A 446 1.23 -22.05 0.70
N PRO A 447 1.27 -20.82 1.26
CA PRO A 447 0.09 -19.96 1.30
C PRO A 447 -0.41 -19.58 -0.09
N SER A 448 0.49 -19.37 -1.05
CA SER A 448 0.10 -19.05 -2.43
C SER A 448 -0.51 -20.26 -3.13
N ILE A 449 0.02 -21.47 -2.90
CA ILE A 449 -0.53 -22.72 -3.40
C ILE A 449 -1.96 -22.92 -2.87
N VAL A 450 -2.15 -22.80 -1.55
CA VAL A 450 -3.48 -22.90 -0.93
C VAL A 450 -4.42 -21.85 -1.50
N LYS A 451 -3.98 -20.59 -1.58
CA LYS A 451 -4.80 -19.51 -2.15
C LYS A 451 -5.25 -19.80 -3.59
N THR A 452 -4.37 -20.34 -4.44
CA THR A 452 -4.76 -20.69 -5.82
C THR A 452 -5.80 -21.81 -5.88
N TRP A 453 -5.77 -22.74 -4.93
CA TRP A 453 -6.81 -23.77 -4.80
C TRP A 453 -8.15 -23.15 -4.36
N GLU A 454 -8.13 -22.23 -3.38
CA GLU A 454 -9.33 -21.53 -2.90
C GLU A 454 -9.97 -20.67 -4.00
N GLU A 455 -9.15 -19.90 -4.73
CA GLU A 455 -9.59 -19.09 -5.85
C GLU A 455 -10.19 -19.96 -6.98
N LYS A 456 -9.61 -21.15 -7.23
CA LYS A 456 -10.14 -22.10 -8.23
C LYS A 456 -11.43 -22.78 -7.77
N LEU A 457 -11.59 -23.02 -6.47
CA LEU A 457 -12.81 -23.56 -5.87
C LEU A 457 -13.95 -22.54 -5.92
N GLY A 458 -13.66 -21.26 -5.63
CA GLY A 458 -14.61 -20.17 -5.72
C GLY A 458 -15.70 -20.16 -4.63
N LEU A 459 -15.46 -20.85 -3.51
CA LEU A 459 -16.38 -20.90 -2.36
C LEU A 459 -15.76 -20.14 -1.18
N GLY A 460 -16.31 -18.96 -0.86
CA GLY A 460 -15.76 -18.07 0.19
C GLY A 460 -15.84 -18.64 1.61
N GLU A 461 -16.59 -19.72 1.83
CA GLU A 461 -16.61 -20.44 3.11
C GLU A 461 -15.29 -21.19 3.38
N LEU A 462 -14.47 -21.42 2.34
CA LEU A 462 -13.24 -22.20 2.39
C LEU A 462 -12.02 -21.30 2.19
N HIS A 463 -11.83 -20.38 3.12
CA HIS A 463 -10.58 -19.63 3.29
C HIS A 463 -9.85 -20.06 4.55
N TYR A 464 -8.66 -20.63 4.37
CA TYR A 464 -7.81 -21.12 5.44
C TYR A 464 -6.94 -19.99 6.00
N THR A 465 -6.90 -19.90 7.34
CA THR A 465 -5.97 -19.01 8.04
C THR A 465 -4.85 -19.86 8.62
N PHE A 466 -3.64 -19.71 8.08
CA PHE A 466 -2.46 -20.37 8.64
C PHE A 466 -2.19 -19.86 10.06
N PRO A 467 -1.87 -20.76 11.01
CA PRO A 467 -1.42 -20.35 12.34
C PRO A 467 -0.27 -19.36 12.24
N LYS A 468 -0.30 -18.29 13.04
CA LYS A 468 0.78 -17.32 13.08
C LYS A 468 1.97 -17.87 13.86
N HIS A 469 3.16 -17.68 13.29
CA HIS A 469 4.41 -17.91 14.02
C HIS A 469 4.60 -16.84 15.11
N ASP A 470 5.45 -17.14 16.08
CA ASP A 470 5.77 -16.21 17.16
C ASP A 470 6.26 -14.86 16.61
N THR A 471 5.87 -13.77 17.27
CA THR A 471 6.39 -12.43 16.98
C THR A 471 7.51 -12.07 17.94
N ASN A 472 8.58 -11.46 17.44
CA ASN A 472 9.66 -10.97 18.30
C ASN A 472 9.25 -9.67 19.03
N SER A 473 10.06 -9.28 20.02
CA SER A 473 9.86 -8.06 20.80
C SER A 473 9.93 -6.78 19.97
N VAL A 474 10.64 -6.78 18.84
CA VAL A 474 10.73 -5.64 17.92
C VAL A 474 9.37 -5.39 17.28
N THR A 475 8.73 -6.42 16.71
CA THR A 475 7.39 -6.31 16.13
C THR A 475 6.37 -5.79 17.15
N HIS A 476 6.36 -6.37 18.37
CA HIS A 476 5.49 -5.88 19.44
C HIS A 476 5.73 -4.42 19.80
N PHE A 477 6.98 -3.98 19.88
CA PHE A 477 7.30 -2.59 20.16
C PHE A 477 6.78 -1.64 19.06
N PHE A 478 6.97 -1.99 17.79
CA PHE A 478 6.50 -1.14 16.68
C PHE A 478 4.97 -1.03 16.65
N TYR A 479 4.29 -2.16 16.89
CA TYR A 479 2.84 -2.20 17.02
C TYR A 479 2.36 -1.31 18.18
N TRP A 480 2.97 -1.46 19.36
CA TRP A 480 2.63 -0.66 20.54
C TRP A 480 2.86 0.84 20.31
N VAL A 481 3.98 1.24 19.67
CA VAL A 481 4.23 2.66 19.36
C VAL A 481 3.13 3.21 18.46
N ARG A 482 2.75 2.47 17.41
CA ARG A 482 1.68 2.90 16.50
C ARG A 482 0.36 3.05 17.23
N TRP A 483 -0.04 2.04 17.99
CA TRP A 483 -1.24 2.07 18.83
C TRP A 483 -1.23 3.26 19.79
N ALA A 484 -0.12 3.50 20.50
CA ALA A 484 -0.02 4.56 21.49
C ALA A 484 -0.09 5.95 20.85
N LYS A 485 0.57 6.18 19.70
CA LYS A 485 0.45 7.44 18.94
C LYS A 485 -0.99 7.72 18.50
N GLU A 486 -1.70 6.68 18.10
CA GLU A 486 -3.11 6.78 17.71
C GLU A 486 -4.00 7.15 18.91
N ARG A 487 -3.80 6.51 20.07
CA ARG A 487 -4.50 6.87 21.31
C ARG A 487 -4.23 8.30 21.75
N VAL A 488 -3.00 8.79 21.57
CA VAL A 488 -2.68 10.20 21.83
C VAL A 488 -3.51 11.12 20.92
N SER A 489 -3.63 10.77 19.64
CA SER A 489 -4.40 11.56 18.67
C SER A 489 -5.91 11.51 18.96
N PHE A 490 -6.45 10.34 19.34
CA PHE A 490 -7.85 10.17 19.74
C PHE A 490 -8.24 10.97 20.99
N LEU A 491 -7.36 10.98 22.00
CA LEU A 491 -7.64 11.66 23.26
C LEU A 491 -7.36 13.17 23.20
N GLY A 492 -6.52 13.62 22.27
CA GLY A 492 -6.17 15.04 22.09
C GLY A 492 -5.68 15.67 23.39
N ASP A 493 -6.28 16.80 23.77
CA ASP A 493 -5.91 17.54 24.98
C ASP A 493 -6.17 16.79 26.30
N LYS A 494 -6.91 15.68 26.29
CA LYS A 494 -7.10 14.84 27.48
C LYS A 494 -5.83 14.06 27.86
N VAL A 495 -4.87 13.96 26.94
CA VAL A 495 -3.57 13.33 27.22
C VAL A 495 -2.73 14.23 28.13
N PRO A 496 -2.04 13.69 29.15
CA PRO A 496 -1.07 14.45 29.94
C PRO A 496 -0.04 15.14 29.06
N ALA A 497 0.33 16.38 29.37
CA ALA A 497 1.22 17.21 28.53
C ALA A 497 2.53 16.48 28.16
N ASP A 498 3.14 15.75 29.10
CA ASP A 498 4.38 15.00 28.84
C ASP A 498 4.24 13.87 27.81
N ALA A 499 3.03 13.37 27.57
CA ALA A 499 2.74 12.31 26.60
C ALA A 499 2.13 12.84 25.29
N ARG A 500 1.93 14.16 25.16
CA ARG A 500 1.53 14.82 23.91
C ARG A 500 2.73 14.88 22.94
N PRO A 501 2.53 15.13 21.63
CA PRO A 501 3.60 15.08 20.63
C PRO A 501 4.91 15.80 20.98
N ASP A 502 4.81 16.98 21.58
CA ASP A 502 5.92 17.82 22.03
C ASP A 502 6.51 17.42 23.38
N GLY A 503 5.80 16.58 24.14
CA GLY A 503 6.22 16.03 25.42
C GLY A 503 7.34 14.99 25.34
N GLY A 504 8.04 14.81 26.46
CA GLY A 504 9.19 13.89 26.57
C GLY A 504 8.82 12.41 26.48
N LEU A 505 7.60 12.04 26.85
CA LEU A 505 7.08 10.67 26.89
C LEU A 505 6.26 10.30 25.64
N TYR A 506 6.23 11.15 24.61
CA TYR A 506 5.54 10.84 23.37
C TYR A 506 6.13 9.57 22.71
N PRO A 507 5.31 8.57 22.33
CA PRO A 507 5.79 7.33 21.72
C PRO A 507 6.57 7.55 20.43
N ARG A 508 7.79 6.99 20.37
CA ARG A 508 8.72 7.15 19.22
C ARG A 508 9.42 5.83 18.91
N PHE A 509 9.66 5.56 17.62
CA PHE A 509 10.43 4.39 17.17
C PHE A 509 11.94 4.49 17.43
N THR A 510 12.41 5.51 18.16
CA THR A 510 13.84 5.76 18.37
C THR A 510 14.41 4.89 19.48
N LEU A 511 15.67 4.46 19.34
CA LEU A 511 16.41 3.77 20.41
C LEU A 511 16.46 4.58 21.72
N LYS A 512 16.53 5.91 21.63
CA LYS A 512 16.48 6.81 22.80
C LYS A 512 15.20 6.59 23.62
N PHE A 513 14.07 6.51 22.94
CA PHE A 513 12.77 6.29 23.58
C PHE A 513 12.65 4.86 24.15
N GLN A 514 13.17 3.85 23.45
CA GLN A 514 13.23 2.48 23.98
C GLN A 514 14.07 2.39 25.27
N LYS A 515 15.23 3.05 25.31
CA LYS A 515 16.10 3.13 26.51
C LYS A 515 15.41 3.83 27.67
N MET A 516 14.63 4.87 27.39
CA MET A 516 13.81 5.55 28.40
C MET A 516 12.77 4.61 29.00
N LEU A 517 12.01 3.88 28.18
CA LEU A 517 10.96 2.97 28.67
C LEU A 517 11.52 1.84 29.54
N THR A 518 12.72 1.37 29.24
CA THR A 518 13.36 0.26 29.96
C THR A 518 14.09 0.70 31.23
N GLY A 519 14.07 2.00 31.57
CA GLY A 519 14.78 2.55 32.72
C GLY A 519 16.30 2.59 32.56
N PHE A 520 16.83 2.31 31.36
CA PHE A 520 18.26 2.36 31.04
C PHE A 520 18.69 3.76 30.58
N TYR A 521 18.36 4.79 31.36
CA TYR A 521 18.98 6.09 31.23
C TYR A 521 20.15 6.19 32.23
N PRO A 522 21.36 6.60 31.81
CA PRO A 522 22.39 7.02 32.76
C PRO A 522 21.98 8.28 33.52
#